data_AF-A0AAC9LGJ7-F1
#
_entry.id   AF-A0AAC9LGJ7-F1
#
_cell.length_a   1.000
_cell.length_b   1.000
_cell.length_c   1.000
_cell.angle_alpha   90.00
_cell.angle_beta   90.00
_cell.angle_gamma   90.00
#
_symmetry.space_group_name_H-M   'P 1'
#
loop_
_entity.id
_entity.type
_entity.pdbx_description
1 polymer ?
#
loop_
_entity_poly.entity_id
_entity_poly.type
_entity_poly.pdbx_seq_one_letter_code
_entity_poly.pdbx_strand_id
1 'polypeptide(L)'
;MAVDVSIVVGWEEDFLFYDSGVEDEAYCHPLDEARDFLGISGDLLRELETWDATFQSILDRTDLDASGFSTPEAEHAWFERGKELAARMKRECPSVASVDYQADGSIPAGTCVF
;
A
#
# COMPACT_ATOMS: atom_id res chain seq x y z
N MET A 1 8.85 -17.59 -6.44
CA MET A 1 9.72 -16.44 -6.13
C MET A 1 8.94 -15.59 -5.17
N ALA A 2 9.53 -15.16 -4.06
CA ALA A 2 8.87 -14.28 -3.11
C ALA A 2 9.54 -12.89 -3.22
N VAL A 3 8.73 -11.84 -3.24
CA VAL A 3 9.19 -10.45 -3.48
C VAL A 3 8.90 -9.57 -2.27
N ASP A 4 9.73 -8.56 -2.06
CA ASP A 4 9.49 -7.53 -1.07
C ASP A 4 8.49 -6.51 -1.65
N VAL A 5 7.39 -6.26 -0.92
CA VAL A 5 6.33 -5.36 -1.38
C VAL A 5 6.30 -4.12 -0.49
N SER A 6 6.43 -2.94 -1.09
CA SER A 6 6.21 -1.66 -0.44
C SER A 6 4.78 -1.19 -0.68
N ILE A 7 4.10 -0.78 0.39
CA ILE A 7 2.78 -0.16 0.34
C ILE A 7 2.95 1.32 0.66
N VAL A 8 2.78 2.16 -0.36
CA VAL A 8 2.91 3.63 -0.34
C VAL A 8 1.68 4.20 -1.02
N VAL A 9 0.96 5.09 -0.37
CA VAL A 9 -0.05 5.89 -1.06
C VAL A 9 0.62 7.09 -1.69
N GLY A 10 0.61 7.10 -3.02
CA GLY A 10 1.15 8.17 -3.85
C GLY A 10 0.05 9.08 -4.43
N TRP A 11 0.47 10.00 -5.28
CA TRP A 11 -0.43 10.96 -5.95
C TRP A 11 -1.06 10.33 -7.19
N GLU A 12 -2.32 9.90 -7.10
CA GLU A 12 -3.06 9.25 -8.22
C GLU A 12 -2.31 8.03 -8.83
N GLU A 13 -1.35 7.46 -8.10
CA GLU A 13 -0.56 6.28 -8.47
C GLU A 13 -1.07 5.05 -7.74
N ASP A 14 -0.84 3.86 -8.32
CA ASP A 14 -1.08 2.61 -7.62
C ASP A 14 -0.22 2.52 -6.35
N PHE A 15 -0.77 1.94 -5.30
CA PHE A 15 -0.15 1.94 -3.98
C PHE A 15 0.78 0.75 -3.70
N LEU A 16 0.95 -0.14 -4.69
CA LEU A 16 1.76 -1.35 -4.58
C LEU A 16 3.04 -1.22 -5.39
N PHE A 17 4.17 -1.25 -4.69
CA PHE A 17 5.50 -1.23 -5.27
C PHE A 17 6.22 -2.54 -4.97
N TYR A 18 6.75 -3.25 -5.97
CA TYR A 18 7.57 -4.44 -5.75
C TYR A 18 8.54 -4.67 -6.93
N ASP A 19 9.61 -5.41 -6.69
CA ASP A 19 10.51 -5.86 -7.75
C ASP A 19 10.02 -7.22 -8.30
N SER A 20 9.45 -7.21 -9.50
CA SER A 20 8.97 -8.42 -10.19
C SER A 20 10.13 -9.34 -10.65
N GLY A 21 11.37 -8.85 -10.60
CA GLY A 21 12.57 -9.52 -11.11
C GLY A 21 12.81 -9.30 -12.60
N VAL A 22 12.05 -8.40 -13.24
CA VAL A 22 12.22 -8.03 -14.65
C VAL A 22 13.09 -6.77 -14.75
N GLU A 23 14.20 -6.87 -15.47
CA GLU A 23 15.07 -5.71 -15.73
C GLU A 23 14.29 -4.63 -16.50
N ASP A 24 14.43 -3.36 -16.08
CA ASP A 24 13.77 -2.17 -16.63
C ASP A 24 12.24 -2.07 -16.43
N GLU A 25 11.63 -2.91 -15.60
CA GLU A 25 10.21 -2.81 -15.27
C GLU A 25 9.97 -1.75 -14.17
N ALA A 26 8.84 -1.05 -14.24
CA ALA A 26 8.47 -0.09 -13.22
C ALA A 26 8.16 -0.83 -11.91
N TYR A 27 8.69 -0.36 -10.78
CA TYR A 27 8.37 -0.94 -9.48
C TYR A 27 6.89 -0.80 -9.10
N CYS A 28 6.17 0.14 -9.72
CA CYS A 28 4.74 0.35 -9.55
C CYS A 28 3.98 -0.49 -10.57
N HIS A 29 3.14 -1.41 -10.08
CA HIS A 29 2.36 -2.33 -10.91
C HIS A 29 0.86 -2.07 -10.76
N PRO A 30 0.08 -2.18 -11.86
CA PRO A 30 -1.36 -2.07 -11.79
C PRO A 30 -1.94 -3.18 -10.92
N LEU A 31 -2.99 -2.86 -10.15
CA LEU A 31 -3.59 -3.74 -9.16
C LEU A 31 -4.03 -5.12 -9.69
N ASP A 32 -4.54 -5.19 -10.93
CA ASP A 32 -4.92 -6.46 -11.55
C ASP A 32 -3.72 -7.38 -11.79
N GLU A 33 -2.57 -6.82 -12.18
CA GLU A 33 -1.33 -7.57 -12.38
C GLU A 33 -0.73 -7.98 -11.04
N ALA A 34 -0.68 -7.06 -10.08
CA ALA A 34 -0.23 -7.33 -8.72
C ALA A 34 -1.08 -8.43 -8.06
N ARG A 35 -2.40 -8.45 -8.30
CA ARG A 35 -3.29 -9.50 -7.80
C ARG A 35 -2.87 -10.88 -8.30
N ASP A 36 -2.66 -11.00 -9.61
CA ASP A 36 -2.37 -12.28 -10.24
C ASP A 36 -0.94 -12.75 -9.91
N PHE A 37 0.02 -11.84 -9.82
CA PHE A 37 1.42 -12.13 -9.49
C PHE A 37 1.63 -12.47 -8.00
N LEU A 38 1.09 -11.64 -7.10
CA LEU A 38 1.24 -11.82 -5.66
C LEU A 38 0.26 -12.85 -5.09
N GLY A 39 -0.80 -13.19 -5.83
CA GLY A 39 -1.85 -14.09 -5.38
C GLY A 39 -2.79 -13.44 -4.36
N ILE A 40 -3.04 -12.14 -4.51
CA ILE A 40 -3.93 -11.37 -3.62
C ILE A 40 -5.36 -11.84 -3.82
N SER A 41 -6.08 -12.11 -2.73
CA SER A 41 -7.50 -12.43 -2.80
C SER A 41 -8.31 -11.21 -3.25
N GLY A 42 -9.38 -11.40 -4.04
CA GLY A 42 -10.22 -10.29 -4.49
C GLY A 42 -10.88 -9.49 -3.35
N ASP A 43 -10.99 -10.09 -2.16
CA ASP A 43 -11.45 -9.40 -0.96
C ASP A 43 -10.36 -8.51 -0.35
N LEU A 44 -9.12 -9.01 -0.25
CA LEU A 44 -7.99 -8.21 0.24
C LEU A 44 -7.72 -7.03 -0.70
N LEU A 45 -7.81 -7.25 -2.02
CA LEU A 45 -7.63 -6.18 -3.00
C LEU A 45 -8.66 -5.06 -2.80
N ARG A 46 -9.95 -5.42 -2.65
CA ARG A 46 -11.03 -4.45 -2.43
C ARG A 46 -10.87 -3.68 -1.13
N GLU A 47 -10.36 -4.33 -0.08
CA GLU A 47 -10.09 -3.67 1.19
C GLU A 47 -8.91 -2.69 1.08
N LEU A 48 -7.87 -3.03 0.32
CA LEU A 48 -6.76 -2.13 -0.01
C LEU A 48 -7.22 -0.93 -0.85
N GLU A 49 -8.04 -1.16 -1.89
CA GLU A 49 -8.64 -0.08 -2.69
C GLU A 49 -9.50 0.85 -1.85
N THR A 50 -10.27 0.31 -0.89
CA THR A 50 -11.10 1.13 0.02
C THR A 50 -10.23 1.98 0.94
N TRP A 51 -9.11 1.41 1.41
CA TRP A 51 -8.14 2.11 2.25
C TRP A 51 -7.44 3.24 1.50
N ASP A 52 -6.99 3.00 0.26
CA ASP A 52 -6.42 4.04 -0.61
C ASP A 52 -7.46 5.11 -0.96
N ALA A 53 -8.67 4.73 -1.38
CA ALA A 53 -9.75 5.65 -1.71
C ALA A 53 -10.11 6.57 -0.54
N THR A 54 -9.96 6.09 0.71
CA THR A 54 -10.15 6.93 1.90
C THR A 54 -9.15 8.09 1.91
N PHE A 55 -7.87 7.82 1.65
CA PHE A 55 -6.82 8.85 1.57
C PHE A 55 -7.00 9.76 0.35
N GLN A 56 -7.26 9.19 -0.83
CA GLN A 56 -7.49 9.97 -2.05
C GLN A 56 -8.70 10.92 -1.95
N SER A 57 -9.72 10.56 -1.14
CA SER A 57 -10.90 11.41 -0.92
C SER A 57 -10.64 12.66 -0.08
N ILE A 58 -9.59 12.63 0.74
CA ILE A 58 -9.21 13.72 1.65
C ILE A 58 -7.93 14.43 1.20
N LEU A 59 -7.18 13.86 0.26
CA LEU A 59 -5.93 14.43 -0.25
C LEU A 59 -6.17 15.83 -0.84
N ASP A 60 -5.55 16.83 -0.22
CA ASP A 60 -5.57 18.18 -0.75
C ASP A 60 -4.52 18.31 -1.87
N ARG A 61 -4.99 18.43 -3.11
CA ARG A 61 -4.14 18.56 -4.30
C ARG A 61 -3.34 19.87 -4.34
N THR A 62 -3.61 20.80 -3.42
CA THR A 62 -2.95 22.11 -3.33
C THR A 62 -2.00 22.22 -2.14
N ASP A 63 -2.12 21.36 -1.14
CA ASP A 63 -1.24 21.28 0.03
C ASP A 63 -0.89 19.81 0.32
N LEU A 64 0.22 19.37 -0.28
CA LEU A 64 0.65 17.97 -0.29
C LEU A 64 1.25 17.52 1.05
N ASP A 65 1.70 18.45 1.88
CA ASP A 65 2.23 18.16 3.22
C ASP A 65 1.09 18.09 4.27
N ALA A 66 -0.12 18.54 3.91
CA ALA A 66 -1.28 18.51 4.77
C ALA A 66 -2.10 17.24 4.56
N SER A 67 -1.90 16.28 5.47
CA SER A 67 -2.84 15.19 5.74
C SER A 67 -4.25 15.78 5.95
N GLY A 68 -5.15 15.58 4.96
CA GLY A 68 -6.50 16.16 4.93
C GLY A 68 -7.49 15.55 5.93
N PHE A 69 -6.98 14.76 6.88
CA PHE A 69 -7.80 14.12 7.90
C PHE A 69 -8.43 15.16 8.82
N SER A 70 -9.74 15.04 9.04
CA SER A 70 -10.47 15.99 9.88
C SER A 70 -10.12 15.90 11.36
N THR A 71 -9.59 14.76 11.82
CA THR A 71 -9.12 14.56 13.19
C THR A 71 -7.91 13.62 13.27
N PRO A 72 -7.05 13.74 14.29
CA PRO A 72 -5.95 12.81 14.53
C PRO A 72 -6.38 11.36 14.73
N GLU A 73 -7.58 11.13 15.28
CA GLU A 73 -8.12 9.78 15.46
C GLU A 73 -8.48 9.12 14.14
N ALA A 74 -8.98 9.90 13.16
CA ALA A 74 -9.29 9.40 11.83
C ALA A 74 -8.01 9.02 11.07
N GLU A 75 -6.99 9.86 11.18
CA GLU A 75 -5.64 9.59 10.68
C GLU A 75 -5.07 8.31 11.30
N HIS A 76 -5.08 8.21 12.63
CA HIS A 76 -4.58 7.01 13.33
C HIS A 76 -5.34 5.73 12.95
N ALA A 77 -6.67 5.79 12.82
CA ALA A 77 -7.47 4.65 12.39
C ALA A 77 -7.13 4.20 10.97
N TRP A 78 -6.83 5.14 10.06
CA TRP A 78 -6.38 4.83 8.71
C TRP A 78 -4.99 4.20 8.70
N PHE A 79 -4.06 4.69 9.52
CA PHE A 79 -2.73 4.09 9.69
C PHE A 79 -2.80 2.65 10.21
N GLU A 80 -3.58 2.40 11.26
CA GLU A 80 -3.74 1.06 11.82
C GLU A 80 -4.41 0.12 10.82
N ARG A 81 -5.38 0.62 10.05
CA ARG A 81 -6.02 -0.16 8.99
C ARG A 81 -5.04 -0.59 7.91
N GLY A 82 -4.16 0.30 7.45
CA GLY A 82 -3.12 -0.05 6.48
C GLY A 82 -2.14 -1.10 7.01
N LYS A 83 -1.75 -1.01 8.29
CA LYS A 83 -0.91 -2.05 8.94
C LYS A 83 -1.59 -3.41 8.99
N GLU A 84 -2.88 -3.47 9.31
CA GLU A 84 -3.64 -4.72 9.30
C GLU A 84 -3.67 -5.36 7.91
N LEU A 85 -3.86 -4.55 6.87
CA LEU A 85 -3.87 -4.99 5.48
C LEU A 85 -2.50 -5.48 5.03
N ALA A 86 -1.42 -4.79 5.38
CA ALA A 86 -0.04 -5.22 5.14
C ALA A 86 0.26 -6.58 5.80
N ALA A 87 -0.10 -6.74 7.08
CA ALA A 87 0.04 -8.00 7.80
C ALA A 87 -0.78 -9.13 7.19
N ARG A 88 -1.99 -8.80 6.71
CA ARG A 88 -2.87 -9.76 6.03
C ARG A 88 -2.29 -10.18 4.68
N MET A 89 -1.74 -9.26 3.91
CA MET A 89 -1.05 -9.55 2.64
C MET A 89 0.11 -10.51 2.86
N LYS A 90 0.98 -10.25 3.85
CA LYS A 90 2.09 -11.14 4.19
C LYS A 90 1.64 -12.57 4.56
N ARG A 91 0.48 -12.69 5.21
CA ARG A 91 -0.08 -13.97 5.68
C ARG A 91 -0.82 -14.74 4.58
N GLU A 92 -1.55 -14.05 3.72
CA GLU A 92 -2.40 -14.65 2.67
C GLU A 92 -1.66 -14.86 1.36
N CYS A 93 -0.61 -14.08 1.08
CA CYS A 93 0.10 -14.09 -0.19
C CYS A 93 1.47 -14.80 -0.03
N PRO A 94 1.62 -16.06 -0.45
CA PRO A 94 2.88 -16.80 -0.32
C PRO A 94 4.01 -16.23 -1.20
N SER A 95 3.66 -15.44 -2.22
CA SER A 95 4.62 -14.72 -3.08
C SER A 95 5.17 -13.44 -2.43
N VAL A 96 4.72 -13.07 -1.22
CA VAL A 96 5.18 -11.87 -0.50
C VAL A 96 6.23 -12.26 0.54
N ALA A 97 7.47 -11.83 0.33
CA ALA A 97 8.61 -12.09 1.21
C ALA A 97 8.62 -11.17 2.43
N SER A 98 8.33 -9.89 2.26
CA SER A 98 8.15 -8.91 3.33
C SER A 98 7.21 -7.80 2.87
N VAL A 99 6.67 -7.04 3.83
CA VAL A 99 5.87 -5.85 3.52
C VAL A 99 6.45 -4.61 4.20
N ASP A 100 6.87 -3.64 3.38
CA ASP A 100 7.32 -2.31 3.79
C ASP A 100 6.16 -1.33 3.69
N TYR A 101 5.46 -1.13 4.80
CA TYR A 101 4.30 -0.24 4.85
C TYR A 101 4.75 1.17 5.23
N GLN A 102 4.71 2.07 4.25
CA GLN A 102 5.14 3.46 4.40
C GLN A 102 3.95 4.44 4.56
N ALA A 103 2.72 3.95 4.39
CA ALA A 103 1.48 4.74 4.42
C ALA A 103 1.51 5.89 3.39
N ASP A 104 1.28 7.13 3.80
CA ASP A 104 1.40 8.36 3.00
C ASP A 104 2.86 8.86 2.84
N GLY A 105 3.84 8.00 3.12
CA GLY A 105 5.27 8.36 3.15
C GLY A 105 5.75 8.90 4.50
N SER A 106 4.85 9.04 5.49
CA SER A 106 5.22 9.41 6.86
C SER A 106 5.99 8.32 7.60
N ILE A 107 5.82 7.04 7.21
CA ILE A 107 6.61 5.94 7.76
C ILE A 107 7.86 5.77 6.88
N PRO A 108 9.08 5.82 7.45
CA PRO A 108 10.32 5.76 6.67
C PRO A 108 10.42 4.47 5.83
N ALA A 109 10.87 4.60 4.59
CA ALA A 109 11.17 3.47 3.73
C ALA A 109 12.12 2.46 4.38
N GLY A 110 11.85 1.16 4.20
CA GLY A 110 12.58 0.08 4.85
C GLY A 110 12.13 -0.20 6.29
N THR A 111 11.05 0.43 6.75
CA THR A 111 10.34 0.01 7.97
C THR A 111 9.51 -1.22 7.62
N CYS A 112 10.19 -2.36 7.41
CA CYS A 112 9.54 -3.64 7.28
C CYS A 112 8.70 -3.90 8.53
N VAL A 113 7.40 -3.99 8.34
CA VAL A 113 6.48 -4.17 9.46
C VAL A 113 6.27 -5.67 9.74
N PHE A 114 6.47 -6.54 8.72
CA PHE A 114 6.25 -8.00 8.80
C PHE A 114 7.09 -8.82 7.81
#